data_AF-A0A7C1D0C4-F1
#
_entry.id   AF-A0A7C1D0C4-F1
#
_cell.length_a   1.000
_cell.length_b   1.000
_cell.length_c   1.000
_cell.angle_alpha   90.00
_cell.angle_beta   90.00
_cell.angle_gamma   90.00
#
_symmetry.space_group_name_H-M   'P 1'
#
loop_
_entity.id
_entity.type
_entity.pdbx_description
1 polymer ?
#
loop_
_entity_poly.entity_id
_entity_poly.type
_entity_poly.pdbx_seq_one_letter_code
_entity_poly.pdbx_strand_id
1 'polypeptide(L)'
;MLKLRLLFGLLAVSLFVNAYLYARTQAVHPALQPVDAVIRPADLALTPDQALALDSVRRFAEIRSRRREEQREVPEARLRHALSDASGSTEALDEALEELGAIDAEYRYRLVGEIIKWRDSLGPEQRMRLASELEQQGLGALIPQWR
;
A
#
# COMPACT_ATOMS: atom_id res chain seq x y z
N MET A 1 35.87 -24.45 12.67
CA MET A 1 35.27 -23.17 13.14
C MET A 1 34.61 -22.32 12.04
N LEU A 2 34.94 -22.49 10.75
CA LEU A 2 34.37 -21.69 9.64
C LEU A 2 32.85 -21.93 9.40
N LYS A 3 32.39 -23.19 9.54
CA LYS A 3 30.99 -23.59 9.30
C LYS A 3 29.99 -22.98 10.30
N LEU A 4 30.40 -22.78 11.55
CA LEU A 4 29.55 -22.19 12.59
C LEU A 4 29.31 -20.69 12.33
N ARG A 5 30.32 -19.99 11.78
CA ARG A 5 30.22 -18.56 11.42
C ARG A 5 29.31 -18.34 10.20
N LEU A 6 29.37 -19.24 9.22
CA LEU A 6 28.45 -19.24 8.08
C LEU A 6 26.99 -19.46 8.50
N LEU A 7 26.75 -20.43 9.40
CA LEU A 7 25.42 -20.66 9.97
C LEU A 7 24.90 -19.45 10.75
N PHE A 8 25.74 -18.82 11.56
CA PHE A 8 25.36 -17.59 12.28
C PHE A 8 25.09 -16.41 11.34
N GLY A 9 25.87 -16.28 10.26
CA GLY A 9 25.64 -15.25 9.23
C GLY A 9 24.31 -15.45 8.50
N LEU A 10 24.02 -16.68 8.05
CA LEU A 10 22.74 -17.04 7.45
C LEU A 10 21.57 -16.82 8.41
N LEU A 11 21.75 -17.17 9.70
CA LEU A 11 20.73 -16.93 10.72
C LEU A 11 20.49 -15.43 10.93
N ALA A 12 21.55 -14.61 10.98
CA ALA A 12 21.46 -13.16 11.14
C ALA A 12 20.81 -12.49 9.92
N VAL A 13 21.13 -12.93 8.71
CA VAL A 13 20.48 -12.45 7.49
C VAL A 13 19.01 -12.87 7.45
N SER A 14 18.69 -14.12 7.81
CA SER A 14 17.30 -14.59 7.90
C SER A 14 16.49 -13.83 8.97
N LEU A 15 17.07 -13.57 10.14
CA LEU A 15 16.48 -12.74 11.19
C LEU A 15 16.34 -11.29 10.76
N PHE A 16 17.33 -10.72 10.07
CA PHE A 16 17.27 -9.36 9.58
C PHE A 16 16.24 -9.20 8.47
N VAL A 17 16.15 -10.15 7.54
CA VAL A 17 15.12 -10.16 6.51
C VAL A 17 13.74 -10.38 7.12
N ASN A 18 13.57 -11.29 8.08
CA ASN A 18 12.29 -11.45 8.78
C ASN A 18 11.93 -10.20 9.57
N ALA A 19 12.88 -9.58 10.26
CA ALA A 19 12.67 -8.33 10.98
C ALA A 19 12.40 -7.17 10.01
N TYR A 20 13.02 -7.17 8.83
CA TYR A 20 12.77 -6.19 7.77
C TYR A 20 11.40 -6.41 7.12
N LEU A 21 11.00 -7.65 6.82
CA LEU A 21 9.66 -7.98 6.33
C LEU A 21 8.59 -7.70 7.39
N TYR A 22 8.86 -7.98 8.67
CA TYR A 22 8.00 -7.68 9.80
C TYR A 22 7.89 -6.17 10.07
N ALA A 23 9.02 -5.45 10.02
CA ALA A 23 9.03 -3.99 10.14
C ALA A 23 8.47 -3.32 8.88
N ARG A 24 8.58 -3.90 7.69
CA ARG A 24 7.95 -3.38 6.47
C ARG A 24 6.44 -3.60 6.48
N THR A 25 5.99 -4.74 7.03
CA THR A 25 4.55 -5.01 7.26
C THR A 25 3.96 -4.17 8.41
N GLN A 26 4.74 -3.78 9.42
CA GLN A 26 4.24 -2.93 10.53
C GLN A 26 4.52 -1.43 10.40
N ALA A 27 5.57 -1.01 9.69
CA ALA A 27 6.09 0.37 9.76
C ALA A 27 6.23 1.09 8.40
N VAL A 28 6.08 0.44 7.24
CA VAL A 28 6.32 1.15 5.95
C VAL A 28 5.07 1.39 5.12
N HIS A 29 4.01 0.60 5.27
CA HIS A 29 2.69 1.01 4.78
C HIS A 29 1.66 0.50 5.79
N PRO A 30 0.86 1.37 6.43
CA PRO A 30 -0.37 0.88 7.05
C PRO A 30 -1.06 0.06 5.96
N ALA A 31 -1.39 -1.21 6.25
CA ALA A 31 -2.15 -2.04 5.34
C ALA A 31 -3.26 -1.15 4.78
N LEU A 32 -3.21 -0.86 3.46
CA LEU A 32 -4.05 0.15 2.83
C LEU A 32 -5.47 -0.17 3.23
N GLN A 33 -6.00 0.60 4.16
CA GLN A 33 -7.30 0.30 4.72
C GLN A 33 -8.29 0.42 3.56
N PRO A 34 -9.30 -0.46 3.49
CA PRO A 34 -10.35 -0.31 2.50
C PRO A 34 -10.87 1.13 2.54
N VAL A 35 -11.25 1.70 1.39
CA VAL A 35 -11.69 3.11 1.31
C VAL A 35 -12.79 3.43 2.31
N ASP A 36 -13.59 2.44 2.69
CA ASP A 36 -14.65 2.53 3.71
C ASP A 36 -14.11 2.84 5.11
N ALA A 37 -12.90 2.38 5.41
CA ALA A 37 -12.18 2.70 6.63
C ALA A 37 -11.40 4.02 6.53
N VAL A 38 -11.08 4.46 5.31
CA VAL A 38 -10.39 5.73 5.02
C VAL A 38 -11.35 6.93 5.08
N ILE A 39 -12.56 6.80 4.52
CA ILE A 39 -13.54 7.91 4.40
C ILE A 39 -14.87 7.49 5.02
N ARG A 40 -15.17 8.09 6.17
CA ARG A 40 -16.44 7.87 6.89
C ARG A 40 -17.48 8.90 6.43
N PRO A 41 -18.58 8.48 5.77
CA PRO A 41 -19.55 9.41 5.18
C PRO A 41 -20.19 10.35 6.21
N ALA A 42 -20.32 9.87 7.45
CA ALA A 42 -20.88 10.62 8.57
C ALA A 42 -20.06 11.88 8.91
N ASP A 43 -18.74 11.83 8.71
CA ASP A 43 -17.83 12.92 9.08
C ASP A 43 -17.83 14.06 8.03
N LEU A 44 -18.30 13.75 6.82
CA LEU A 44 -18.35 14.67 5.68
C LEU A 44 -19.73 15.26 5.38
N ALA A 45 -20.79 14.81 6.07
CA ALA A 45 -22.16 15.29 5.86
C ALA A 45 -22.55 15.35 4.37
N LEU A 46 -22.38 14.22 3.67
CA LEU A 46 -22.57 14.14 2.21
C LEU A 46 -24.05 14.26 1.81
N THR A 47 -24.31 14.88 0.65
CA THR A 47 -25.61 14.76 -0.02
C THR A 47 -25.81 13.34 -0.59
N PRO A 48 -27.05 12.93 -0.94
CA PRO A 48 -27.28 11.62 -1.56
C PRO A 48 -26.45 11.38 -2.82
N ASP A 49 -26.32 12.39 -3.69
CA ASP A 49 -25.53 12.30 -4.91
C ASP A 49 -24.03 12.16 -4.63
N GLN A 50 -23.52 12.90 -3.63
CA GLN A 50 -22.13 12.80 -3.19
C GLN A 50 -21.83 11.43 -2.57
N ALA A 51 -22.79 10.86 -1.84
CA ALA A 51 -22.69 9.52 -1.26
C ALA A 51 -22.68 8.41 -2.33
N LEU A 52 -23.50 8.55 -3.39
CA LEU A 52 -23.46 7.65 -4.55
C LEU A 52 -22.14 7.73 -5.32
N ALA A 53 -21.58 8.93 -5.46
CA ALA A 53 -20.27 9.11 -6.07
C ALA A 53 -19.15 8.48 -5.21
N LEU A 54 -19.22 8.61 -3.89
CA LEU A 54 -18.30 7.94 -2.97
C LEU A 54 -18.40 6.41 -3.07
N ASP A 55 -19.61 5.86 -3.16
CA ASP A 55 -19.82 4.42 -3.37
C ASP A 55 -19.15 3.90 -4.65
N SER A 56 -19.15 4.71 -5.71
CA SER A 56 -18.43 4.38 -6.95
C SER A 56 -16.91 4.33 -6.75
N VAL A 57 -16.35 5.25 -5.97
CA VAL A 57 -14.92 5.23 -5.59
C VAL A 57 -14.58 4.00 -4.75
N ARG A 58 -15.47 3.60 -3.84
CA ARG A 58 -15.31 2.41 -2.99
C ARG A 58 -15.27 1.14 -3.81
N ARG A 59 -16.26 0.93 -4.69
CA ARG A 59 -16.29 -0.21 -5.61
C ARG A 59 -15.05 -0.26 -6.51
N PHE A 60 -14.60 0.88 -7.00
CA PHE A 60 -13.35 0.96 -7.74
C PHE A 60 -12.16 0.45 -6.92
N ALA A 61 -12.04 0.91 -5.66
CA ALA A 61 -10.96 0.53 -4.78
C ALA A 61 -10.99 -0.95 -4.42
N GLU A 62 -12.16 -1.52 -4.15
CA GLU A 62 -12.34 -2.96 -3.90
C GLU A 62 -11.87 -3.81 -5.08
N ILE A 63 -12.35 -3.49 -6.29
CA ILE A 63 -11.96 -4.19 -7.52
C ILE A 63 -10.45 -4.08 -7.71
N ARG A 64 -9.89 -2.89 -7.50
CA ARG A 64 -8.47 -2.67 -7.74
C ARG A 64 -7.57 -3.27 -6.66
N SER A 65 -8.07 -3.36 -5.42
CA SER A 65 -7.43 -4.06 -4.31
C SER A 65 -7.35 -5.56 -4.60
N ARG A 66 -8.44 -6.17 -5.08
CA ARG A 66 -8.43 -7.58 -5.51
C ARG A 66 -7.40 -7.82 -6.62
N ARG A 67 -7.42 -6.97 -7.65
CA ARG A 67 -6.45 -7.08 -8.76
C ARG A 67 -5.01 -6.86 -8.30
N ARG A 68 -4.78 -5.96 -7.34
CA ARG A 68 -3.48 -5.76 -6.71
C ARG A 68 -3.02 -7.05 -6.02
N GLU A 69 -3.88 -7.70 -5.25
CA GLU A 69 -3.56 -8.96 -4.58
C GLU A 69 -3.18 -10.05 -5.58
N GLU A 70 -3.98 -10.24 -6.64
CA GLU A 70 -3.69 -11.17 -7.73
C GLU A 70 -2.34 -10.87 -8.41
N GLN A 71 -2.03 -9.59 -8.64
CA GLN A 71 -0.75 -9.17 -9.24
C GLN A 71 0.45 -9.42 -8.33
N ARG A 72 0.25 -9.43 -7.00
CA ARG A 72 1.32 -9.65 -6.02
C ARG A 72 1.69 -11.11 -5.87
N GLU A 73 0.80 -12.06 -6.17
CA GLU A 73 1.02 -13.49 -5.93
C GLU A 73 2.35 -14.00 -6.51
N VAL A 74 2.63 -13.65 -7.77
CA VAL A 74 3.83 -14.10 -8.50
C VAL A 74 5.13 -13.49 -7.96
N PRO A 75 5.28 -12.15 -7.84
CA PRO A 75 6.48 -11.56 -7.27
C PRO A 75 6.66 -11.90 -5.79
N GLU A 76 5.59 -12.09 -5.01
CA GLU A 76 5.72 -12.60 -3.63
C GLU A 76 6.22 -14.03 -3.58
N ALA A 77 5.75 -14.91 -4.48
CA ALA A 77 6.26 -16.26 -4.59
C ALA A 77 7.74 -16.28 -4.98
N ARG A 78 8.16 -15.41 -5.92
CA ARG A 78 9.58 -15.24 -6.28
C ARG A 78 10.40 -14.72 -5.12
N LEU A 79 9.92 -13.73 -4.38
CA LEU A 79 10.58 -13.21 -3.19
C LEU A 79 10.77 -14.32 -2.15
N ARG A 80 9.72 -15.09 -1.85
CA ARG A 80 9.81 -16.23 -0.92
C ARG A 80 10.82 -17.27 -1.40
N HIS A 81 10.84 -17.57 -2.70
CA HIS A 81 11.77 -18.53 -3.29
C HIS A 81 13.23 -18.05 -3.16
N ALA A 82 13.51 -16.81 -3.56
CA ALA A 82 14.84 -16.20 -3.48
C ALA A 82 15.36 -16.11 -2.04
N LEU A 83 14.48 -15.91 -1.05
CA LEU A 83 14.83 -15.94 0.37
C LEU A 83 15.10 -17.33 0.93
N SER A 84 14.49 -18.36 0.33
CA SER A 84 14.67 -19.77 0.72
C SER A 84 15.89 -20.43 0.07
N ASP A 85 16.38 -19.87 -1.04
CA ASP A 85 17.54 -20.40 -1.74
C ASP A 85 18.85 -20.01 -1.03
N ALA A 86 19.65 -21.01 -0.68
CA ALA A 86 20.92 -20.84 0.02
C ALA A 86 21.98 -20.12 -0.84
N SER A 87 21.75 -20.02 -2.17
CA SER A 87 22.61 -19.30 -3.10
C SER A 87 22.48 -17.76 -2.99
N GLY A 88 21.35 -17.26 -2.45
CA GLY A 88 21.18 -15.85 -2.07
C GLY A 88 21.33 -14.85 -3.21
N SER A 89 20.69 -15.08 -4.36
CA SER A 89 20.70 -14.10 -5.47
C SER A 89 20.04 -12.79 -5.02
N THR A 90 20.85 -11.77 -4.74
CA THR A 90 20.40 -10.43 -4.36
C THR A 90 19.65 -9.73 -5.49
N GLU A 91 20.03 -10.00 -6.73
CA GLU A 91 19.36 -9.47 -7.93
C GLU A 91 17.91 -9.94 -8.01
N ALA A 92 17.65 -11.23 -7.77
CA ALA A 92 16.29 -11.78 -7.75
C ALA A 92 15.44 -11.23 -6.60
N LEU A 93 16.07 -10.85 -5.48
CA LEU A 93 15.39 -10.19 -4.36
C LEU A 93 15.02 -8.75 -4.73
N ASP A 94 15.96 -8.00 -5.29
CA ASP A 94 15.76 -6.61 -5.68
C ASP A 94 14.67 -6.49 -6.76
N GLU A 95 14.72 -7.33 -7.80
CA GLU A 95 13.67 -7.36 -8.84
C GLU A 95 12.28 -7.63 -8.27
N ALA A 96 12.16 -8.62 -7.38
CA ALA A 96 10.87 -8.96 -6.76
C ALA A 96 10.37 -7.82 -5.85
N LEU A 97 11.27 -7.14 -5.13
CA LEU A 97 10.93 -6.01 -4.28
C LEU A 97 10.50 -4.78 -5.09
N GLU A 98 11.19 -4.50 -6.20
CA GLU A 98 10.86 -3.41 -7.12
C GLU A 98 9.49 -3.63 -7.76
N GLU A 99 9.20 -4.85 -8.23
CA GLU A 99 7.91 -5.18 -8.85
C GLU A 99 6.75 -5.05 -7.85
N LEU A 100 6.92 -5.54 -6.61
CA LEU A 100 5.94 -5.32 -5.55
C LEU A 100 5.75 -3.84 -5.25
N GLY A 101 6.84 -3.07 -5.23
CA GLY A 101 6.79 -1.62 -5.06
C GLY A 101 6.02 -0.92 -6.18
N ALA A 102 6.21 -1.35 -7.43
CA ALA A 102 5.52 -0.81 -8.60
C ALA A 102 4.02 -1.11 -8.57
N ILE A 103 3.62 -2.34 -8.23
CA ILE A 103 2.21 -2.73 -8.07
C ILE A 103 1.53 -1.87 -6.99
N ASP A 104 2.20 -1.67 -5.85
CA ASP A 104 1.68 -0.85 -4.75
C ASP A 104 1.61 0.64 -5.11
N ALA A 105 2.57 1.15 -5.86
CA ALA A 105 2.54 2.52 -6.37
C ALA A 105 1.38 2.72 -7.37
N GLU A 106 1.20 1.79 -8.33
CA GLU A 106 0.13 1.86 -9.32
C GLU A 106 -1.25 1.90 -8.65
N TYR A 107 -1.49 1.01 -7.69
CA TYR A 107 -2.74 0.99 -6.92
C TYR A 107 -3.01 2.34 -6.25
N ARG A 108 -2.01 2.90 -5.54
CA ARG A 108 -2.13 4.18 -4.84
C ARG A 108 -2.41 5.35 -5.78
N TYR A 109 -1.67 5.47 -6.88
CA TYR A 109 -1.88 6.57 -7.83
C TYR A 109 -3.28 6.51 -8.46
N ARG A 110 -3.75 5.32 -8.82
CA ARG A 110 -5.09 5.13 -9.38
C ARG A 110 -6.18 5.49 -8.37
N LEU A 111 -6.03 5.05 -7.13
CA LEU A 111 -6.99 5.36 -6.06
C LEU A 111 -7.07 6.85 -5.77
N VAL A 112 -5.90 7.51 -5.62
CA VAL A 112 -5.82 8.96 -5.44
C VAL A 112 -6.47 9.70 -6.61
N GLY A 113 -6.27 9.23 -7.85
CA GLY A 113 -6.93 9.79 -9.03
C GLY A 113 -8.45 9.78 -8.94
N GLU A 114 -9.06 8.68 -8.50
CA GLU A 114 -10.52 8.61 -8.31
C GLU A 114 -11.01 9.49 -7.16
N ILE A 115 -10.27 9.54 -6.05
CA ILE A 115 -10.60 10.42 -4.92
C ILE A 115 -10.55 11.89 -5.33
N ILE A 116 -9.58 12.30 -6.16
CA ILE A 116 -9.48 13.67 -6.68
C ILE A 116 -10.70 14.02 -7.54
N LYS A 117 -11.15 13.10 -8.42
CA LYS A 117 -12.36 13.32 -9.23
C LYS A 117 -13.60 13.50 -8.35
N TRP A 118 -13.74 12.67 -7.32
CA TRP A 118 -14.85 12.79 -6.38
C TRP A 118 -14.78 14.07 -5.54
N ARG A 119 -13.59 14.48 -5.09
CA ARG A 119 -13.34 15.72 -4.34
C ARG A 119 -13.90 16.95 -5.06
N ASP A 120 -13.87 16.98 -6.38
CA ASP A 120 -14.36 18.13 -7.15
C ASP A 120 -15.88 18.35 -6.97
N SER A 121 -16.64 17.30 -6.59
CA SER A 121 -18.06 17.38 -6.22
C SER A 121 -18.32 17.87 -4.79
N LEU A 122 -17.27 18.00 -3.96
CA LEU A 122 -17.38 18.39 -2.56
C LEU A 122 -17.27 19.91 -2.36
N GLY A 123 -17.91 20.42 -1.31
CA GLY A 123 -17.76 21.80 -0.86
C GLY A 123 -16.42 22.07 -0.16
N PRO A 124 -16.04 23.34 0.08
CA PRO A 124 -14.74 23.70 0.66
C PRO A 124 -14.44 23.03 2.01
N GLU A 125 -15.39 23.03 2.94
CA GLU A 125 -15.20 22.37 4.24
C GLU A 125 -15.03 20.85 4.13
N GLN A 126 -15.82 20.20 3.27
CA GLN A 126 -15.74 18.76 3.03
C GLN A 126 -14.38 18.39 2.42
N ARG A 127 -13.86 19.22 1.50
CA ARG A 127 -12.53 19.03 0.91
C ARG A 127 -11.42 19.15 1.96
N MET A 128 -11.53 20.10 2.89
CA MET A 128 -10.56 20.22 3.99
C MET A 128 -10.58 19.00 4.91
N ARG A 129 -11.77 18.52 5.30
CA ARG A 129 -11.90 17.31 6.14
C ARG A 129 -11.33 16.08 5.44
N LEU A 130 -11.67 15.90 4.16
CA LEU A 130 -11.11 14.83 3.33
C LEU A 130 -9.58 14.91 3.24
N ALA A 131 -9.01 16.12 3.13
CA ALA A 131 -7.57 16.30 3.08
C ALA A 131 -6.90 15.86 4.40
N SER A 132 -7.47 16.25 5.53
CA SER A 132 -6.99 15.81 6.86
C SER A 132 -7.10 14.29 7.05
N GLU A 133 -8.19 13.67 6.61
CA GLU A 133 -8.36 12.21 6.69
C GLU A 133 -7.30 11.47 5.85
N LEU A 134 -7.07 11.91 4.61
CA LEU A 134 -6.06 11.30 3.75
C LEU A 134 -4.62 11.56 4.25
N GLU A 135 -4.35 12.68 4.92
CA GLU A 135 -3.05 12.95 5.55
C GLU A 135 -2.78 11.97 6.71
N GLN A 136 -3.76 11.72 7.58
CA GLN A 136 -3.64 10.74 8.68
C GLN A 136 -3.34 9.32 8.18
N GLN A 137 -3.77 9.01 6.95
CA GLN A 137 -3.58 7.69 6.32
C GLN A 137 -2.29 7.60 5.50
N GLY A 138 -1.43 8.64 5.53
CA GLY A 138 -0.18 8.67 4.78
C GLY A 138 -0.38 8.86 3.27
N LEU A 139 -1.60 9.18 2.81
CA LEU A 139 -1.91 9.48 1.41
C LEU A 139 -1.73 10.97 1.09
N GLY A 140 -1.66 11.84 2.10
CA GLY A 140 -1.42 13.28 1.91
C GLY A 140 -0.11 13.60 1.17
N ALA A 141 0.93 12.77 1.31
CA ALA A 141 2.20 12.94 0.58
C ALA A 141 2.07 12.74 -0.94
N LEU A 142 1.01 12.04 -1.40
CA LEU A 142 0.76 11.76 -2.81
C LEU A 142 -0.06 12.87 -3.49
N ILE A 143 -0.46 13.91 -2.75
CA ILE A 143 -1.31 14.98 -3.26
C ILE A 143 -0.66 16.33 -2.93
N PRO A 144 0.29 16.81 -3.75
CA PRO A 144 1.09 18.02 -3.47
C PRO A 144 0.26 19.31 -3.37
N GLN A 145 -0.88 19.33 -4.05
CA GLN A 145 -1.80 20.47 -4.21
C GLN A 145 -2.73 20.72 -3.01
N TRP A 146 -2.44 20.10 -1.86
CA TRP A 146 -3.22 20.22 -0.62
C TRP A 146 -2.52 21.03 0.47
N ARG A 147 -1.31 21.52 0.20
CA ARG A 147 -0.57 22.46 1.04
C ARG A 147 -0.84 23.90 0.62
#